data_AF-A0A938NR64-F1
#
_entry.id   AF-A0A938NR64-F1
#
_cell.length_a   1.000
_cell.length_b   1.000
_cell.length_c   1.000
_cell.angle_alpha   90.00
_cell.angle_beta   90.00
_cell.angle_gamma   90.00
#
_symmetry.space_group_name_H-M   'P 1'
#
loop_
_entity.id
_entity.type
_entity.pdbx_description
1 polymer ?
#
loop_
_entity_poly.entity_id
_entity_poly.type
_entity_poly.pdbx_seq_one_letter_code
_entity_poly.pdbx_strand_id
1 'polypeptide(L)'
;VRVGIRPDEVMLATHPIDGLSARHRIQGTLIEQIDHGDTVLCRVAVGENQLLVDVTPAAVRELSLKEGTKVWCFFKASAVCRL
;
A
#
# COMPACT_ATOMS: atom_id res chain seq x y z
N VAL A 1 7.75 1.73 -20.70
CA VAL A 1 7.96 0.44 -20.00
C VAL A 1 6.78 0.24 -19.06
N ARG A 2 6.25 -0.98 -18.92
CA ARG A 2 5.22 -1.31 -17.94
C ARG A 2 5.82 -2.17 -16.84
N VAL A 3 5.49 -1.85 -15.60
CA VAL A 3 5.96 -2.56 -14.41
C VAL A 3 4.78 -2.84 -13.48
N GLY A 4 4.90 -3.85 -12.65
CA GLY A 4 3.91 -4.25 -11.68
C GLY A 4 4.56 -4.54 -10.33
N ILE A 5 3.73 -4.54 -9.29
CA ILE A 5 4.08 -4.89 -7.93
C ILE A 5 2.89 -5.73 -7.43
N ARG A 6 3.15 -6.84 -6.76
CA ARG A 6 2.06 -7.62 -6.16
C ARG A 6 1.53 -6.90 -4.92
N PRO A 7 0.21 -6.96 -4.63
CA PRO A 7 -0.37 -6.27 -3.48
C PRO A 7 0.25 -6.63 -2.12
N ASP A 8 0.70 -7.88 -1.95
CA ASP A 8 1.36 -8.41 -0.75
C ASP A 8 2.80 -7.89 -0.54
N GLU A 9 3.40 -7.28 -1.55
CA GLU A 9 4.76 -6.71 -1.48
C GLU A 9 4.77 -5.24 -1.02
N VAL A 10 3.59 -4.66 -0.75
CA VAL A 10 3.43 -3.26 -0.36
C VAL A 10 3.00 -3.17 1.10
N MET A 11 3.73 -2.39 1.90
CA MET A 11 3.39 -2.09 3.28
C MET A 11 2.79 -0.68 3.38
N LEU A 12 1.82 -0.50 4.28
CA LEU A 12 1.22 0.81 4.59
C LEU A 12 1.72 1.35 5.93
N ALA A 13 1.96 2.65 5.99
CA ALA A 13 2.05 3.40 7.24
C ALA A 13 1.21 4.67 7.17
N THR A 14 0.77 5.19 8.31
CA THR A 14 0.03 6.47 8.39
C THR A 14 0.95 7.69 8.53
N HIS A 15 2.26 7.45 8.67
CA HIS A 15 3.30 8.47 8.83
C HIS A 15 4.55 8.06 8.05
N PRO A 16 5.41 9.00 7.64
CA PRO A 16 6.69 8.64 7.01
C PRO A 16 7.56 7.87 8.01
N ILE A 17 8.27 6.85 7.51
CA ILE A 17 9.20 6.03 8.30
C ILE A 17 10.58 6.11 7.64
N ASP A 18 11.59 6.50 8.43
CA ASP A 18 12.98 6.55 8.00
C ASP A 18 13.74 5.26 8.36
N GLY A 19 14.89 5.05 7.73
CA GLY A 19 15.76 3.90 8.04
C GLY A 19 15.28 2.55 7.49
N LEU A 20 14.20 2.51 6.69
CA LEU A 20 13.77 1.28 6.03
C LEU A 20 14.66 0.90 4.85
N SER A 21 14.87 -0.41 4.65
CA SER A 21 15.51 -0.94 3.44
C SER A 21 14.59 -0.90 2.21
N ALA A 22 13.30 -0.61 2.39
CA ALA A 22 12.35 -0.37 1.30
C ALA A 22 12.72 0.93 0.60
N ARG A 23 13.26 0.82 -0.62
CA ARG A 23 13.79 1.97 -1.38
C ARG A 23 12.72 2.75 -2.13
N HIS A 24 11.52 2.18 -2.29
CA HIS A 24 10.39 2.91 -2.81
C HIS A 24 9.45 3.29 -1.66
N ARG A 25 9.13 4.59 -1.62
CA ARG A 25 8.17 5.19 -0.70
C ARG A 25 7.31 6.17 -1.50
N ILE A 26 6.00 6.00 -1.44
CA ILE A 26 5.07 6.83 -2.21
C ILE A 26 3.93 7.23 -1.27
N GLN A 27 3.67 8.52 -1.15
CA GLN A 27 2.50 8.99 -0.41
C GLN A 27 1.24 8.79 -1.26
N GLY A 28 0.17 8.34 -0.63
CA GLY A 28 -1.11 8.14 -1.28
C GLY A 28 -2.29 8.44 -0.36
N THR A 29 -3.48 8.24 -0.91
CA THR A 29 -4.75 8.33 -0.17
C THR A 29 -5.49 7.02 -0.35
N LEU A 30 -5.91 6.40 0.75
CA LEU A 30 -6.78 5.23 0.71
C LEU A 30 -8.15 5.66 0.16
N ILE A 31 -8.63 5.01 -0.90
CA ILE A 31 -9.87 5.38 -1.59
C ILE A 31 -10.92 4.26 -1.60
N GLU A 32 -10.54 3.03 -1.29
CA GLU A 32 -11.45 1.89 -1.20
C GLU A 32 -10.82 0.80 -0.33
N GLN A 33 -11.65 0.06 0.40
CA GLN A 33 -11.29 -1.18 1.08
C GLN A 33 -12.23 -2.29 0.60
N ILE A 34 -11.65 -3.41 0.16
CA ILE A 34 -12.40 -4.56 -0.33
C ILE A 34 -12.08 -5.73 0.59
N ASP A 35 -13.07 -6.21 1.33
CA ASP A 35 -12.93 -7.43 2.13
C ASP A 35 -12.62 -8.62 1.22
N HIS A 36 -11.55 -9.35 1.52
CA HIS A 36 -11.04 -10.45 0.71
C HIS A 36 -10.70 -11.68 1.58
N GLY A 37 -11.71 -12.13 2.34
CA GLY A 37 -11.55 -13.27 3.25
C GLY A 37 -10.65 -12.93 4.43
N ASP A 38 -9.45 -13.51 4.47
CA ASP A 38 -8.50 -13.30 5.56
C ASP A 38 -7.72 -11.98 5.43
N THR A 39 -7.90 -11.27 4.31
CA THR A 39 -7.25 -9.99 4.03
C THR A 39 -8.23 -8.91 3.63
N VAL A 40 -7.77 -7.66 3.64
CA VAL A 40 -8.47 -6.49 3.13
C VAL A 40 -7.61 -5.88 2.04
N LEU A 41 -8.14 -5.84 0.83
CA LEU A 41 -7.48 -5.22 -0.30
C LEU A 41 -7.75 -3.72 -0.28
N CYS A 42 -6.72 -2.94 0.03
CA CYS A 42 -6.75 -1.49 0.10
C CYS A 42 -6.36 -0.89 -1.26
N ARG A 43 -7.24 -0.09 -1.86
CA ARG A 43 -6.93 0.70 -3.05
C ARG A 43 -6.40 2.07 -2.65
N VAL A 44 -5.16 2.36 -3.02
CA VAL A 44 -4.50 3.63 -2.68
C VAL A 44 -4.26 4.43 -3.95
N ALA A 45 -4.84 5.63 -4.02
CA ALA A 45 -4.53 6.60 -5.06
C ALA A 45 -3.13 7.20 -4.82
N VAL A 46 -2.26 7.11 -5.83
CA VAL A 46 -0.87 7.59 -5.81
C VAL A 46 -0.56 8.38 -7.08
N GLY A 47 -0.55 9.71 -6.97
CA GLY A 47 -0.47 10.58 -8.16
C GLY A 47 -1.62 10.28 -9.13
N GLU A 48 -1.30 10.03 -10.40
CA GLU A 48 -2.28 9.66 -11.44
C GLU A 48 -2.56 8.14 -11.51
N ASN A 49 -1.95 7.35 -10.64
CA ASN A 49 -2.05 5.89 -10.63
C ASN A 49 -2.73 5.38 -9.35
N GLN A 50 -2.96 4.07 -9.30
CA GLN A 50 -3.50 3.38 -8.13
C GLN A 50 -2.64 2.17 -7.79
N LEU A 51 -2.50 1.88 -6.51
CA LEU A 51 -1.92 0.65 -6.00
C LEU A 51 -3.00 -0.13 -5.27
N LEU A 52 -2.99 -1.45 -5.46
CA LEU A 52 -3.68 -2.38 -4.58
C LEU A 52 -2.68 -2.85 -3.55
N VAL A 53 -3.09 -2.87 -2.29
CA VAL A 53 -2.25 -3.27 -1.17
C VAL A 53 -3.04 -4.25 -0.32
N ASP A 54 -2.46 -5.44 -0.11
CA ASP A 54 -3.07 -6.46 0.73
C ASP A 54 -2.62 -6.24 2.18
N VAL A 55 -3.59 -6.08 3.09
CA VAL A 55 -3.33 -5.95 4.53
C VAL A 55 -4.26 -6.85 5.32
N THR A 56 -3.88 -7.15 6.56
CA THR A 56 -4.76 -7.89 7.47
C THR A 56 -5.88 -6.98 8.01
N PRO A 57 -7.05 -7.54 8.37
CA PRO A 57 -8.08 -6.78 9.10
C PRO A 57 -7.56 -6.18 10.41
N ALA A 58 -6.57 -6.81 11.05
CA ALA A 58 -5.92 -6.27 12.26
C ALA A 58 -5.15 -4.98 11.94
N ALA A 59 -4.35 -4.97 10.88
CA ALA A 59 -3.63 -3.77 10.44
C ALA A 59 -4.58 -2.63 10.08
N VAL A 60 -5.71 -2.92 9.42
CA VAL A 60 -6.76 -1.91 9.13
C VAL A 60 -7.23 -1.24 10.42
N ARG A 61 -7.53 -2.02 11.46
CA ARG A 61 -7.98 -1.50 12.77
C ARG A 61 -6.89 -0.73 13.51
N GLU A 62 -5.70 -1.32 13.64
CA GLU A 62 -4.57 -0.75 14.37
C GLU A 62 -4.10 0.57 13.77
N LEU A 63 -4.08 0.67 12.44
CA LEU A 63 -3.69 1.87 11.72
C LEU A 63 -4.88 2.83 11.49
N SER A 64 -6.09 2.47 11.95
CA SER A 64 -7.31 3.25 11.73
C SER A 64 -7.53 3.62 10.26
N LEU A 65 -7.28 2.67 9.37
CA LEU A 65 -7.42 2.86 7.93
C LEU A 65 -8.89 3.01 7.56
N LYS A 66 -9.19 4.09 6.83
CA LYS A 66 -10.50 4.38 6.25
C LYS A 66 -10.29 5.15 4.95
N GLU A 67 -11.31 5.20 4.11
CA GLU A 67 -11.28 6.06 2.93
C GLU A 67 -10.96 7.51 3.34
N GLY A 68 -10.09 8.15 2.55
CA GLY A 68 -9.54 9.47 2.84
C GLY A 68 -8.28 9.46 3.72
N THR A 69 -7.91 8.35 4.36
CA THR A 69 -6.67 8.28 5.15
C THR A 69 -5.45 8.49 4.26
N LYS A 70 -4.57 9.43 4.66
CA LYS A 70 -3.25 9.62 4.05
C LYS A 70 -2.34 8.50 4.52
N VAL A 71 -1.75 7.80 3.56
CA VAL A 71 -0.88 6.65 3.82
C VAL A 71 0.42 6.80 3.04
N TRP A 72 1.43 6.08 3.51
CA TRP A 72 2.70 5.87 2.82
C TRP A 72 2.80 4.41 2.41
N CYS A 73 2.95 4.17 1.12
CA CYS A 73 3.20 2.86 0.54
C CYS A 73 4.71 2.62 0.46
N PHE A 74 5.19 1.55 1.08
CA PHE A 74 6.60 1.14 1.07
C PHE A 74 6.76 -0.22 0.41
N PHE A 75 7.74 -0.35 -0.48
CA PHE A 75 8.09 -1.63 -1.09
C PHE A 75 9.59 -1.66 -1.47
N LYS A 76 10.14 -2.88 -1.55
CA LYS A 76 11.54 -3.08 -1.94
C LYS A 76 11.71 -2.82 -3.44
N ALA A 77 12.90 -2.36 -3.85
CA ALA A 77 13.22 -2.22 -5.27
C ALA A 77 13.10 -3.55 -6.03
N SER A 78 13.39 -4.67 -5.35
CA SER A 78 13.24 -6.02 -5.90
C SER A 78 11.79 -6.49 -6.09
N ALA A 79 10.80 -5.80 -5.53
CA ALA A 79 9.38 -6.15 -5.70
C ALA A 79 8.80 -5.66 -7.02
N VAL A 80 9.50 -4.75 -7.71
CA VAL A 80 9.08 -4.21 -9.01
C VAL A 80 9.44 -5.23 -10.09
N CYS A 81 8.43 -5.79 -10.75
CA CYS A 81 8.59 -6.70 -11.88
C CYS A 81 8.19 -6.03 -13.20
N ARG A 82 8.74 -6.51 -14.31
CA ARG A 82 8.29 -6.10 -15.65
C ARG A 82 7.01 -6.86 -15.98
N LEU A 83 6.04 -6.15 -16.54
CA LEU A 83 4.81 -6.72 -17.10
C LEU A 83 4.99 -7.13 -18.56
#